data_AF-E2BRI7-F1
#
_entry.id   AF-E2BRI7-F1
#
_cell.length_a   1.000
_cell.length_b   1.000
_cell.length_c   1.000
_cell.angle_alpha   90.00
_cell.angle_beta   90.00
_cell.angle_gamma   90.00
#
_symmetry.space_group_name_H-M   'P 1'
#
loop_
_entity.id
_entity.type
_entity.pdbx_description
1 polymer ?
#
loop_
_entity_poly.entity_id
_entity_poly.type
_entity_poly.pdbx_seq_one_letter_code
_entity_poly.pdbx_strand_id
1 'polypeptide(L)'
;NHVLFQKSQECSQEKIPCDLRFLDFQICRYASPVLDIVYLLFCCCTQETRSKYYNQLIDEYYETLSKRLERSGYDSNILFPYEVLSEHLIKFGKYAAGMAIFTLHIFTDNKGEYTDITSSHDQNKLEEKVQ
;
A
#
# COMPACT_ATOMS: atom_id res chain seq x y z
N ASN A 1 3.16 11.96 1.29
CA ASN A 1 1.93 12.72 0.95
C ASN A 1 1.44 12.25 -0.41
N HIS A 2 0.66 11.16 -0.51
CA HIS A 2 0.19 10.59 -1.79
C HIS A 2 -1.30 10.87 -2.05
N VAL A 3 -1.89 11.77 -1.24
CA VAL A 3 -3.32 12.03 -1.18
C VAL A 3 -3.51 13.53 -0.98
N LEU A 4 -4.18 14.17 -1.93
CA LEU A 4 -4.44 15.61 -1.91
C LEU A 4 -5.92 15.87 -1.67
N PHE A 5 -6.24 16.58 -0.60
CA PHE A 5 -7.61 16.91 -0.22
C PHE A 5 -8.00 18.28 -0.76
N GLN A 6 -9.10 18.36 -1.51
CA GLN A 6 -9.72 19.63 -1.89
C GLN A 6 -10.63 20.11 -0.75
N LYS A 7 -10.48 21.38 -0.35
CA LYS A 7 -11.37 22.04 0.61
C LYS A 7 -12.21 23.07 -0.15
N SER A 8 -13.53 23.08 0.03
CA SER A 8 -14.37 24.14 -0.54
C SER A 8 -14.24 25.43 0.28
N GLN A 9 -14.29 26.59 -0.38
CA GLN A 9 -14.30 27.90 0.28
C GLN A 9 -15.69 28.29 0.82
N GLU A 10 -16.74 27.52 0.49
CA GLU A 10 -18.15 27.81 0.81
C GLU A 10 -18.72 26.86 1.88
N CYS A 11 -18.05 26.71 3.02
CA CYS A 11 -18.75 26.28 4.22
C CYS A 11 -18.08 26.88 5.46
N SER A 12 -18.81 27.79 6.09
CA SER A 12 -18.43 28.45 7.33
C SER A 12 -18.05 27.43 8.40
N GLN A 13 -16.82 27.58 8.93
CA GLN A 13 -16.29 27.03 10.18
C GLN A 13 -15.94 25.54 10.33
N GLU A 14 -16.29 24.62 9.41
CA GLU A 14 -15.74 23.25 9.44
C GLU A 14 -14.92 22.92 8.19
N LYS A 15 -13.62 22.64 8.37
CA LYS A 15 -12.64 22.27 7.32
C LYS A 15 -12.86 20.84 6.82
N ILE A 16 -14.05 20.51 6.36
CA ILE A 16 -14.37 19.19 5.85
C ILE A 16 -13.78 19.05 4.43
N PRO A 17 -12.94 18.05 4.15
CA PRO A 17 -12.46 17.80 2.79
C PRO A 17 -13.60 17.32 1.89
N CYS A 18 -13.74 17.95 0.71
CA CYS A 18 -14.83 17.68 -0.23
C CYS A 18 -14.44 16.71 -1.35
N ASP A 19 -13.14 16.59 -1.64
CA ASP A 19 -12.64 15.72 -2.72
C ASP A 19 -11.23 15.23 -2.37
N LEU A 20 -10.86 14.07 -2.90
CA LEU A 20 -9.58 13.40 -2.67
C LEU A 20 -9.00 12.92 -4.00
N ARG A 21 -7.76 13.33 -4.28
CA ARG A 21 -7.00 12.89 -5.45
C ARG A 21 -5.77 12.11 -4.99
N PHE A 22 -5.56 10.93 -5.56
CA PHE A 22 -4.30 10.21 -5.40
C PHE A 22 -3.21 10.83 -6.28
N LEU A 23 -2.01 10.98 -5.72
CA LEU A 23 -0.80 11.43 -6.40
C LEU A 23 0.31 10.38 -6.21
N ASP A 24 1.33 10.41 -7.06
CA ASP A 24 2.51 9.55 -7.02
C ASP A 24 2.24 8.05 -7.25
N PHE A 25 2.17 7.66 -8.53
CA PHE A 25 2.02 6.26 -8.97
C PHE A 25 3.35 5.49 -9.08
N GLN A 26 4.45 6.00 -8.52
CA GLN A 26 5.81 5.45 -8.73
C GLN A 26 6.01 4.04 -8.16
N ILE A 27 5.09 3.55 -7.33
CA ILE A 27 5.09 2.21 -6.73
C ILE A 27 3.86 1.40 -7.18
N CYS A 28 3.05 1.92 -8.11
CA CYS A 28 1.89 1.20 -8.61
C CYS A 28 2.33 -0.05 -9.37
N ARG A 29 1.85 -1.20 -8.91
CA ARG A 29 2.15 -2.50 -9.50
C ARG A 29 0.89 -3.34 -9.55
N TYR A 30 0.76 -4.16 -10.59
CA TYR A 30 -0.22 -5.24 -10.62
C TYR A 30 0.13 -6.25 -9.53
N ALA A 31 -0.57 -6.17 -8.41
CA ALA A 31 -0.39 -7.03 -7.27
C ALA A 31 -1.73 -7.26 -6.56
N SER A 32 -1.72 -8.02 -5.47
CA SER A 32 -2.91 -8.21 -4.66
C SER A 32 -3.44 -6.85 -4.15
N PRO A 33 -4.74 -6.54 -4.33
CA PRO A 33 -5.38 -5.33 -3.78
C PRO A 33 -5.14 -5.16 -2.28
N VAL A 34 -4.90 -6.28 -1.58
CA VAL A 34 -4.59 -6.28 -0.14
C VAL A 34 -3.32 -5.50 0.20
N LEU A 35 -2.32 -5.49 -0.69
CA LEU A 35 -1.08 -4.77 -0.42
C LEU A 35 -1.32 -3.27 -0.30
N ASP A 36 -2.24 -2.72 -1.09
CA ASP A 36 -2.58 -1.30 -1.06
C ASP A 36 -3.26 -0.92 0.26
N ILE A 37 -4.23 -1.72 0.73
CA ILE A 37 -4.93 -1.44 1.99
C ILE A 37 -4.04 -1.68 3.21
N VAL A 38 -3.20 -2.71 3.19
CA VAL A 38 -2.21 -2.96 4.24
C VAL A 38 -1.20 -1.80 4.29
N TYR A 39 -0.73 -1.33 3.13
CA TYR A 39 0.15 -0.17 3.07
C TYR A 39 -0.50 1.08 3.68
N LEU A 40 -1.75 1.38 3.32
CA LEU A 40 -2.52 2.50 3.88
C LEU A 40 -2.65 2.39 5.41
N LEU A 41 -3.04 1.21 5.91
CA LEU A 41 -3.28 0.97 7.34
C LEU A 41 -2.02 1.08 8.22
N PHE A 42 -0.85 0.78 7.67
CA PHE A 42 0.41 0.79 8.42
C PHE A 42 1.23 2.07 8.21
N CYS A 43 1.16 2.70 7.04
CA CYS A 43 1.94 3.90 6.73
C CYS A 43 1.16 5.20 6.92
N CYS A 44 -0.17 5.18 6.75
CA CYS A 44 -0.98 6.40 6.78
C CYS A 44 -1.88 6.51 8.01
N CYS A 45 -2.24 5.38 8.66
CA CYS A 45 -3.11 5.37 9.82
C CYS A 45 -2.33 5.29 11.14
N THR A 46 -2.78 6.05 12.14
CA THR A 46 -2.31 5.88 13.53
C THR A 46 -2.80 4.56 14.10
N GLN A 47 -2.14 4.09 15.16
CA GLN A 47 -2.56 2.88 15.87
C GLN A 47 -4.02 2.98 16.36
N GLU A 48 -4.43 4.14 16.87
CA GLU A 48 -5.78 4.39 17.37
C GLU A 48 -6.83 4.25 16.24
N THR A 49 -6.54 4.87 15.09
CA THR A 49 -7.42 4.82 13.91
C THR A 49 -7.52 3.39 13.39
N ARG A 50 -6.38 2.69 13.29
CA ARG A 50 -6.34 1.30 12.86
C ARG A 50 -7.16 0.41 13.81
N SER A 51 -6.94 0.47 15.12
CA SER A 51 -7.67 -0.36 16.07
C SER A 51 -9.19 -0.11 16.06
N LYS A 52 -9.62 1.14 15.80
CA LYS A 52 -11.03 1.51 15.83
C LYS A 52 -11.77 1.21 14.53
N TYR A 53 -11.13 1.42 13.39
CA TYR A 53 -11.78 1.39 12.07
C TYR A 53 -11.30 0.26 11.16
N TYR A 54 -10.44 -0.67 11.63
CA TYR A 54 -9.87 -1.72 10.81
C TYR A 54 -10.91 -2.48 9.98
N ASN A 55 -11.88 -3.12 10.63
CA ASN A 55 -12.88 -3.94 9.95
C ASN A 55 -13.71 -3.11 8.97
N GLN A 56 -14.17 -1.94 9.40
CA GLN A 56 -14.94 -1.03 8.55
C GLN A 56 -14.18 -0.64 7.28
N LEU A 57 -12.88 -0.32 7.40
CA LEU A 57 -12.05 0.04 6.25
C LEU A 57 -11.85 -1.13 5.29
N ILE A 58 -11.67 -2.35 5.80
CA ILE A 58 -11.55 -3.56 4.96
C ILE A 58 -12.87 -3.81 4.21
N ASP A 59 -14.00 -3.75 4.91
CA ASP A 59 -15.32 -4.02 4.34
C ASP A 59 -15.67 -2.98 3.27
N GLU A 60 -15.51 -1.69 3.58
CA GLU A 60 -15.76 -0.60 2.62
C GLU A 60 -14.87 -0.68 1.38
N TYR A 61 -13.59 -1.06 1.56
CA TYR A 61 -12.66 -1.25 0.46
C TYR A 61 -13.09 -2.42 -0.43
N TYR A 62 -13.43 -3.57 0.15
CA TYR A 62 -13.86 -4.73 -0.61
C TYR A 62 -15.16 -4.47 -1.36
N GLU A 63 -16.14 -3.86 -0.71
CA GLU A 63 -17.41 -3.46 -1.34
C GLU A 63 -17.18 -2.55 -2.55
N THR A 64 -16.30 -1.56 -2.40
CA THR A 64 -15.98 -0.62 -3.48
C THR A 64 -15.23 -1.32 -4.61
N LEU A 65 -14.29 -2.21 -4.29
CA LEU A 65 -13.55 -3.02 -5.27
C LEU A 65 -14.49 -3.92 -6.07
N SER A 66 -15.35 -4.67 -5.39
CA SER A 66 -16.32 -5.58 -6.01
C SER A 66 -17.25 -4.83 -6.95
N LYS A 67 -17.84 -3.71 -6.51
CA LYS A 67 -18.67 -2.84 -7.37
C LYS A 67 -17.90 -2.32 -8.58
N ARG A 68 -16.60 -2.05 -8.45
CA ARG A 68 -15.76 -1.57 -9.57
C ARG A 68 -15.47 -2.69 -10.57
N LEU A 69 -15.24 -3.91 -10.10
CA LEU A 69 -15.06 -5.10 -10.93
C LEU A 69 -16.32 -5.43 -11.72
N GLU A 70 -17.48 -5.43 -11.05
CA GLU A 70 -18.79 -5.65 -11.66
C GLU A 70 -19.10 -4.62 -12.74
N ARG A 71 -18.84 -3.33 -12.46
CA ARG A 71 -19.00 -2.24 -13.45
C ARG A 71 -18.08 -2.38 -14.66
N SER A 72 -16.98 -3.11 -14.52
CA SER A 72 -16.04 -3.39 -15.59
C SER A 72 -16.40 -4.67 -16.36
N GLY A 73 -17.48 -5.35 -15.99
CA GLY A 73 -17.98 -6.57 -16.63
C GLY A 73 -17.43 -7.87 -16.05
N TYR A 74 -16.77 -7.83 -14.89
CA TYR A 74 -16.22 -9.02 -14.21
C TYR A 74 -17.05 -9.41 -12.99
N ASP A 75 -17.21 -10.70 -12.74
CA ASP A 75 -17.81 -11.20 -11.50
C ASP A 75 -16.79 -11.13 -10.36
N SER A 76 -17.07 -10.30 -9.35
CA SER A 76 -16.20 -10.12 -8.19
C SER A 76 -16.04 -11.41 -7.38
N ASN A 77 -17.06 -12.27 -7.31
CA ASN A 77 -17.01 -13.51 -6.54
C ASN A 77 -16.13 -14.58 -7.19
N ILE A 78 -15.90 -14.47 -8.51
CA ILE A 78 -15.02 -15.36 -9.25
C ILE A 78 -13.61 -14.79 -9.29
N LEU A 79 -13.48 -13.51 -9.62
CA LEU A 79 -12.18 -12.87 -9.82
C LEU A 79 -11.46 -12.62 -8.50
N PHE A 80 -12.18 -12.16 -7.48
CA PHE A 80 -11.62 -11.83 -6.19
C PHE A 80 -12.65 -11.94 -5.03
N PRO A 81 -13.01 -13.17 -4.63
CA PRO A 81 -13.93 -13.39 -3.52
C PRO A 81 -13.36 -12.92 -2.17
N TYR A 82 -14.25 -12.65 -1.20
CA TYR A 82 -13.88 -12.09 0.10
C TYR A 82 -12.97 -13.03 0.89
N GLU A 83 -13.12 -14.34 0.72
CA GLU A 83 -12.27 -15.35 1.34
C GLU A 83 -10.80 -15.18 0.90
N VAL A 84 -10.58 -14.87 -0.38
CA VAL A 84 -9.24 -14.60 -0.93
C VAL A 84 -8.68 -13.30 -0.37
N LEU A 85 -9.51 -12.25 -0.22
CA LEU A 85 -9.11 -11.02 0.48
C LEU A 85 -8.65 -11.33 1.91
N SER A 86 -9.43 -12.10 2.67
CA SER A 86 -9.12 -12.46 4.05
C SER A 86 -7.83 -13.28 4.15
N GLU A 87 -7.64 -14.27 3.28
CA GLU A 87 -6.40 -15.06 3.22
C GLU A 87 -5.19 -14.17 2.93
N HIS A 88 -5.31 -13.28 1.94
CA HIS A 88 -4.28 -12.34 1.59
C HIS A 88 -3.99 -11.35 2.72
N LEU A 89 -5.00 -10.89 3.47
CA LEU A 89 -4.81 -10.00 4.63
C LEU A 89 -3.99 -10.68 5.72
N ILE A 90 -4.25 -11.96 6.00
CA ILE A 90 -3.46 -12.73 6.98
C ILE A 90 -2.03 -12.95 6.47
N LYS A 91 -1.88 -13.26 5.18
CA LYS A 91 -0.58 -13.54 4.56
C LYS A 91 0.30 -12.30 4.51
N PHE A 92 -0.21 -11.20 3.95
CA PHE A 92 0.55 -9.96 3.76
C PHE A 92 0.58 -9.08 5.01
N GLY A 93 -0.42 -9.18 5.89
CA GLY A 93 -0.43 -8.48 7.17
C GLY A 93 0.78 -8.81 8.05
N LYS A 94 1.28 -10.05 7.99
CA LYS A 94 2.52 -10.46 8.69
C LYS A 94 3.76 -9.70 8.22
N TYR A 95 3.81 -9.34 6.93
CA TYR A 95 4.94 -8.62 6.33
C TYR A 95 4.71 -7.10 6.30
N ALA A 96 3.52 -6.63 6.69
CA ALA A 96 3.13 -5.22 6.64
C ALA A 96 4.09 -4.31 7.40
N ALA A 97 4.49 -4.71 8.61
CA ALA A 97 5.42 -3.94 9.43
C ALA A 97 6.80 -3.82 8.76
N GLY A 98 7.31 -4.91 8.17
CA GLY A 98 8.57 -4.91 7.43
C GLY A 98 8.51 -4.04 6.18
N MET A 99 7.42 -4.13 5.42
CA MET A 99 7.15 -3.25 4.28
C MET A 99 7.08 -1.78 4.68
N ALA A 100 6.43 -1.45 5.80
CA ALA A 100 6.32 -0.08 6.29
C ALA A 100 7.68 0.47 6.73
N ILE A 101 8.51 -0.32 7.42
CA ILE A 101 9.86 0.09 7.81
C ILE A 101 10.73 0.33 6.57
N PHE A 102 10.71 -0.60 5.60
CA PHE A 102 11.47 -0.46 4.36
C PHE A 102 11.03 0.76 3.55
N THR A 103 9.72 0.97 3.44
CA THR A 103 9.14 2.12 2.74
C THR A 103 9.48 3.44 3.45
N LEU A 104 9.38 3.48 4.78
CA LEU A 104 9.79 4.63 5.58
C LEU A 104 11.28 4.92 5.38
N HIS A 105 12.13 3.90 5.28
CA HIS A 105 13.54 4.08 5.01
C HIS A 105 13.77 4.75 3.64
N ILE A 106 13.14 4.24 2.58
CA ILE A 106 13.19 4.85 1.24
C ILE A 106 12.74 6.31 1.26
N PHE A 107 11.65 6.63 1.97
CA PHE A 107 11.10 7.99 1.99
C PHE A 107 11.85 8.94 2.93
N THR A 108 12.50 8.43 3.97
CA THR A 108 13.23 9.24 4.97
C THR A 108 14.72 9.34 4.66
N ASP A 109 15.24 8.51 3.76
CA ASP A 109 16.61 8.59 3.26
C ASP A 109 16.79 9.81 2.36
N ASN A 110 16.80 10.98 3.01
CA ASN A 110 17.33 12.21 2.46
C ASN A 110 18.84 12.20 2.64
N LYS A 111 19.56 11.45 1.77
CA LYS A 111 20.86 11.81 1.16
C LYS A 111 21.50 10.60 0.47
N GLY A 112 21.17 10.41 -0.81
CA GLY A 112 22.18 10.17 -1.84
C GLY A 112 23.07 8.91 -1.76
N GLU A 113 22.75 7.91 -0.94
CA GLU A 113 23.41 6.60 -1.00
C GLU A 113 22.48 5.61 -1.71
N TYR A 114 22.56 5.61 -3.03
CA TYR A 114 22.14 4.47 -3.83
C TYR A 114 22.99 3.28 -3.37
N THR A 115 22.47 2.49 -2.44
CA THR A 115 23.08 1.20 -2.11
C THR A 115 23.01 0.38 -3.37
N ASP A 116 24.18 0.22 -3.97
CA ASP A 116 24.44 -0.47 -5.22
C ASP A 116 23.98 -1.94 -5.10
N ILE A 117 22.70 -2.17 -5.36
CA ILE A 117 22.07 -3.50 -5.39
C ILE A 117 22.58 -4.31 -6.61
N THR A 118 23.46 -3.75 -7.44
CA THR A 118 24.13 -4.47 -8.52
C THR A 118 25.42 -5.18 -8.11
N SER A 119 25.88 -5.04 -6.86
CA SER A 119 27.12 -5.70 -6.38
C SER A 119 26.96 -7.15 -5.89
N SER A 120 25.83 -7.82 -6.15
CA SER A 120 25.62 -9.24 -5.77
C SER A 120 25.95 -10.27 -6.86
N HIS A 121 26.62 -9.86 -7.96
CA HIS A 121 27.07 -10.78 -9.02
C HIS A 121 28.59 -10.73 -9.28
N ASP A 122 29.41 -10.56 -8.25
CA ASP A 122 30.83 -10.91 -8.35
C ASP A 122 31.02 -12.43 -8.20
N GLN A 123 30.77 -13.17 -9.28
CA GLN A 123 31.18 -14.58 -9.42
C GLN A 123 32.71 -14.78 -9.43
N ASN A 124 33.51 -13.71 -9.44
CA ASN A 124 34.97 -13.77 -9.56
C ASN A 124 35.75 -13.83 -8.24
N LYS A 125 35.10 -13.74 -7.07
CA LYS A 125 35.81 -13.77 -5.77
C LYS A 125 36.08 -15.17 -5.19
N LEU A 126 35.63 -16.22 -5.86
CA LEU A 126 35.83 -17.60 -5.39
C LEU A 126 37.04 -18.31 -6.04
N GLU A 127 37.51 -17.85 -7.20
CA GLU A 127 38.63 -18.51 -7.90
C GLU A 127 40.02 -18.12 -7.36
N GLU A 128 40.15 -16.95 -6.72
CA GLU A 128 41.44 -16.51 -6.14
C GLU A 128 41.76 -17.13 -4.76
N LYS A 129 40.84 -17.92 -4.18
CA LYS A 129 41.07 -18.65 -2.92
C LYS A 129 41.41 -20.12 -3.11
N VAL A 130 41.56 -20.57 -4.35
CA VAL A 130 41.91 -21.96 -4.70
C VAL A 130 43.25 -22.04 -5.48
N GLN A 131 44.10 -21.01 -5.37
CA GLN A 131 45.48 -21.08 -5.87
C GLN A 131 46.50 -20.73 -4.78
#